data_AF-A0A925PNN3-F1
#
_entry.id   AF-A0A925PNN3-F1
#
_cell.length_a   1.000
_cell.length_b   1.000
_cell.length_c   1.000
_cell.angle_alpha   90.00
_cell.angle_beta   90.00
_cell.angle_gamma   90.00
#
_symmetry.space_group_name_H-M   'P 1'
#
loop_
_entity.id
_entity.type
_entity.pdbx_description
1 polymer ?
#
loop_
_entity_poly.entity_id
_entity_poly.type
_entity_poly.pdbx_seq_one_letter_code
_entity_poly.pdbx_strand_id
1 'polypeptide(L)'
;ASSALYPLWKMREGSLWLYYLCLYNPFTWAVELIRFAFYLQINWQALGIVGACTLLFLALSVWAYDPSFGIQQRKVVAAPAD
;
A
#
# COMPACT_ATOMS: atom_id res chain seq x y z
N ALA A 1 -5.05 13.58 8.29
CA ALA A 1 -6.40 12.99 8.25
C ALA A 1 -6.37 11.76 7.35
N SER A 2 -7.02 10.65 7.72
CA SER A 2 -7.05 9.41 6.92
C SER A 2 -8.48 9.05 6.56
N SER A 3 -8.71 8.39 5.42
CA SER A 3 -10.05 8.04 4.95
C SER A 3 -10.82 7.09 5.89
N ALA A 4 -10.08 6.48 6.83
CA ALA A 4 -10.62 5.69 7.93
C ALA A 4 -11.42 6.54 8.93
N LEU A 5 -10.98 7.78 9.19
CA LEU A 5 -11.60 8.68 10.15
C LEU A 5 -12.66 9.56 9.48
N TYR A 6 -12.41 9.99 8.24
CA TYR A 6 -13.40 10.71 7.43
C TYR A 6 -13.43 10.15 6.01
N PRO A 7 -14.59 9.73 5.48
CA PRO A 7 -14.71 9.29 4.09
C PRO A 7 -14.29 10.39 3.08
N LEU A 8 -13.84 10.00 1.87
CA LEU A 8 -13.25 10.91 0.88
C LEU A 8 -14.12 12.14 0.53
N TRP A 9 -15.45 11.97 0.45
CA TRP A 9 -16.37 13.08 0.24
C TRP A 9 -16.28 14.17 1.32
N LYS A 10 -16.12 13.79 2.58
CA LYS A 10 -16.01 14.70 3.72
C LYS A 10 -14.65 15.39 3.75
N MET A 11 -13.60 14.69 3.32
CA MET A 11 -12.26 15.27 3.16
C MET A 11 -12.23 16.35 2.09
N ARG A 12 -12.95 16.14 0.99
CA ARG A 12 -13.11 17.13 -0.09
C ARG A 12 -13.71 18.44 0.41
N GLU A 13 -14.63 18.38 1.35
CA GLU A 13 -15.27 19.56 1.94
C GLU A 13 -14.33 20.33 2.88
N GLY A 14 -13.38 19.66 3.54
CA GLY A 14 -12.43 20.33 4.44
C GLY A 14 -11.31 21.05 3.68
N SER A 15 -10.72 20.40 2.67
CA SER A 15 -9.70 21.00 1.81
C SER A 15 -9.47 20.17 0.55
N LEU A 16 -9.47 20.84 -0.61
CA LEU A 16 -9.16 20.21 -1.91
C LEU A 16 -7.74 19.64 -1.96
N TRP A 17 -6.76 20.32 -1.36
CA TRP A 17 -5.38 19.84 -1.32
C TRP A 17 -5.24 18.55 -0.52
N LEU A 18 -5.94 18.46 0.62
CA LEU A 18 -5.95 17.26 1.43
C LEU A 18 -6.63 16.10 0.69
N TYR A 19 -7.72 16.38 -0.03
CA TYR A 19 -8.40 15.39 -0.86
C TYR A 19 -7.48 14.79 -1.93
N TYR A 20 -6.73 15.63 -2.66
CA TYR A 20 -5.77 15.13 -3.64
C TYR A 20 -4.69 14.26 -3.02
N LEU A 21 -4.15 14.66 -1.85
CA LEU A 21 -3.15 13.86 -1.14
C LEU A 21 -3.71 12.48 -0.74
N CYS A 22 -4.97 12.44 -0.30
CA CYS A 22 -5.64 11.18 0.05
C CYS A 22 -5.88 10.27 -1.16
N LEU A 23 -6.11 10.82 -2.36
CA LEU A 23 -6.27 10.01 -3.58
C LEU A 23 -4.99 9.25 -3.98
N TYR A 24 -3.81 9.81 -3.70
CA TYR A 24 -2.54 9.14 -3.99
C TYR A 24 -2.16 8.06 -2.97
N ASN A 25 -2.86 7.97 -1.84
CA ASN A 25 -2.55 7.02 -0.80
C ASN A 25 -3.28 5.68 -1.06
N PRO A 26 -2.58 4.55 -1.28
CA PRO A 26 -3.23 3.25 -1.49
C PRO A 26 -4.05 2.76 -0.29
N PHE A 27 -3.68 3.16 0.93
CA PHE A 27 -4.47 2.87 2.14
C PHE A 27 -5.85 3.50 2.10
N THR A 28 -5.98 4.67 1.45
CA THR A 28 -7.28 5.33 1.27
C THR A 28 -8.24 4.40 0.56
N TRP A 29 -7.79 3.78 -0.54
CA TRP A 29 -8.59 2.91 -1.37
C TRP A 29 -8.93 1.58 -0.68
N ALA A 30 -8.03 1.05 0.16
CA ALA A 30 -8.34 -0.13 0.97
C ALA A 30 -9.50 0.11 1.94
N VAL A 31 -9.50 1.26 2.63
CA VAL A 31 -10.58 1.64 3.54
C VAL A 31 -11.88 1.90 2.78
N GLU A 32 -11.82 2.60 1.65
CA GLU A 32 -12.99 2.84 0.79
C GLU A 32 -13.59 1.51 0.33
N LEU A 33 -12.77 0.56 -0.13
CA LEU A 33 -13.22 -0.77 -0.56
C LEU A 33 -13.99 -1.50 0.55
N ILE A 34 -13.42 -1.54 1.77
CA ILE A 34 -14.09 -2.14 2.95
C ILE A 34 -15.41 -1.43 3.24
N ARG A 35 -15.43 -0.09 3.13
CA ARG A 35 -16.64 0.69 3.37
C ARG A 35 -17.75 0.33 2.39
N PHE A 36 -17.46 0.28 1.08
CA PHE A 36 -18.45 -0.14 0.08
C PHE A 36 -18.88 -1.60 0.29
N ALA A 37 -17.97 -2.48 0.71
CA ALA A 37 -18.28 -3.87 1.03
C ALA A 37 -19.29 -4.00 2.18
N PHE A 38 -19.22 -3.14 3.20
CA PHE A 38 -20.24 -3.08 4.26
C PHE A 38 -21.62 -2.66 3.76
N TYR A 39 -21.69 -1.91 2.65
CA TYR A 39 -22.94 -1.58 1.98
C TYR A 39 -23.33 -2.60 0.89
N LEU A 40 -22.68 -3.77 0.87
CA LEU A 40 -22.89 -4.81 -0.15
C LEU A 40 -22.64 -4.33 -1.59
N GLN A 41 -21.79 -3.31 -1.74
CA GLN A 41 -21.42 -2.72 -3.02
C GLN A 41 -19.94 -2.97 -3.32
N ILE A 42 -19.62 -3.20 -4.58
CA ILE A 42 -18.23 -3.35 -5.02
C ILE A 42 -17.76 -2.03 -5.63
N ASN A 43 -16.74 -1.42 -5.02
CA ASN A 43 -16.04 -0.30 -5.61
C ASN A 43 -14.91 -0.82 -6.51
N TRP A 44 -15.18 -0.92 -7.81
CA TRP A 44 -14.23 -1.42 -8.81
C TRP A 44 -12.94 -0.59 -8.90
N GLN A 45 -13.01 0.72 -8.68
CA GLN A 45 -11.83 1.59 -8.68
C GLN A 45 -10.93 1.25 -7.50
N ALA A 46 -11.50 1.18 -6.30
CA ALA A 46 -10.78 0.82 -5.10
C ALA A 46 -10.21 -0.61 -5.18
N LEU A 47 -10.97 -1.55 -5.72
CA LEU A 47 -10.53 -2.93 -5.96
C LEU A 47 -9.32 -2.97 -6.92
N GLY A 48 -9.40 -2.25 -8.04
CA GLY A 48 -8.32 -2.19 -9.03
C GLY A 48 -7.04 -1.60 -8.45
N ILE A 49 -7.14 -0.50 -7.69
CA ILE A 49 -5.98 0.16 -7.09
C ILE A 49 -5.35 -0.72 -6.01
N VAL A 50 -6.15 -1.27 -5.10
CA VAL A 50 -5.65 -2.17 -4.04
C VAL A 50 -5.01 -3.41 -4.67
N GLY A 51 -5.68 -4.06 -5.63
CA GLY A 51 -5.16 -5.22 -6.33
C GLY A 51 -3.85 -4.92 -7.07
N ALA A 52 -3.76 -3.78 -7.76
CA ALA A 52 -2.53 -3.36 -8.44
C ALA A 52 -1.39 -3.12 -7.45
N CYS A 53 -1.64 -2.43 -6.32
CA CYS A 53 -0.64 -2.23 -5.29
C CYS A 53 -0.18 -3.55 -4.66
N THR A 54 -1.11 -4.48 -4.39
CA THR A 54 -0.78 -5.81 -3.87
C THR A 54 0.12 -6.56 -4.85
N LEU A 55 -0.25 -6.62 -6.13
CA LEU A 55 0.56 -7.29 -7.15
C LEU A 55 1.93 -6.63 -7.32
N LEU A 56 1.99 -5.31 -7.35
CA LEU A 56 3.24 -4.56 -7.50
C LEU A 56 4.18 -4.82 -6.33
N PHE A 57 3.72 -4.65 -5.09
CA PHE A 57 4.57 -4.87 -3.92
C PHE A 57 4.94 -6.33 -3.72
N LEU A 58 4.03 -7.25 -4.02
CA LEU A 58 4.32 -8.68 -3.99
C LEU A 58 5.39 -9.04 -5.02
N ALA A 59 5.25 -8.57 -6.27
CA ALA A 59 6.23 -8.80 -7.32
C ALA A 59 7.60 -8.21 -6.96
N LEU A 60 7.64 -6.97 -6.43
CA LEU A 60 8.87 -6.35 -5.94
C LEU A 60 9.47 -7.13 -4.78
N SER A 61 8.66 -7.65 -3.85
CA SER A 61 9.13 -8.48 -2.74
C SER A 61 9.72 -9.80 -3.22
N VAL A 62 9.08 -10.46 -4.19
CA VAL A 62 9.60 -11.70 -4.79
C VAL A 62 10.91 -11.42 -5.51
N TRP A 63 10.97 -10.35 -6.30
CA TRP A 63 12.19 -9.94 -7.01
C TRP A 63 13.33 -9.58 -6.05
N ALA A 64 13.06 -8.85 -4.97
CA ALA A 64 14.06 -8.50 -3.95
C ALA A 64 14.53 -9.69 -3.11
N TYR A 65 13.69 -10.72 -2.96
CA TYR A 65 14.05 -11.95 -2.26
C TYR A 65 14.93 -12.88 -3.11
N ASP A 66 14.93 -12.71 -4.43
CA ASP A 66 15.74 -13.51 -5.34
C ASP A 66 17.24 -13.28 -5.03
N PRO A 67 17.96 -14.27 -4.46
CA PRO A 67 19.31 -14.08 -3.95
C PRO A 67 20.32 -13.82 -5.07
N SER A 68 19.92 -14.05 -6.32
CA SER A 68 20.68 -13.75 -7.53
C SER A 68 20.92 -12.23 -7.74
N PHE A 69 20.10 -11.35 -7.15
CA PHE A 69 20.27 -9.88 -7.15
C PHE A 69 20.72 -9.28 -5.80
N GLY A 70 21.07 -10.12 -4.82
CA GLY A 70 22.03 -9.81 -3.75
C GLY A 70 21.79 -8.58 -2.86
N ILE A 71 20.72 -8.56 -2.05
CA ILE A 71 20.62 -7.64 -0.89
C ILE A 71 20.99 -8.36 0.43
N GLN A 72 21.00 -9.70 0.46
CA GLN A 72 21.38 -10.47 1.64
C GLN A 72 22.63 -11.33 1.42
N GLN A 73 23.82 -10.72 1.44
CA GLN A 73 25.04 -11.43 1.85
C GLN A 73 26.02 -10.50 2.56
N ARG A 74 25.95 -10.46 3.89
CA ARG A 74 27.17 -10.45 4.70
C ARG A 74 26.99 -11.38 5.89
N LYS A 75 27.29 -12.66 5.68
CA LYS A 75 27.78 -13.48 6.79
C LYS A 75 29.10 -12.86 7.20
N VAL A 76 29.14 -12.20 8.36
CA VAL A 76 30.40 -11.84 9.01
C VAL A 76 31.03 -13.17 9.43
N VAL A 77 31.91 -13.72 8.59
CA VAL A 77 32.81 -14.76 9.02
C VAL A 77 33.82 -14.08 9.93
N ALA A 78 33.67 -14.24 11.25
CA ALA A 78 34.69 -13.86 12.21
C ALA A 78 35.96 -14.63 11.87
N ALA A 79 37.06 -13.91 11.63
CA ALA A 79 38.36 -14.52 11.40
C ALA A 79 38.82 -15.26 12.68
N PRO A 80 39.44 -16.44 12.57
CA PRO A 80 40.06 -17.08 13.73
C PRO A 80 41.18 -16.17 14.25
N ALA A 81 41.25 -16.07 15.58
CA ALA A 81 42.31 -15.37 16.27
C ALA A 81 43.49 -16.34 16.44
N ASP A 82 44.61 -16.01 15.80
CA ASP A 82 45.92 -16.63 16.02
C ASP A 82 46.80 -15.66 16.83
#